data_AF-A0A1F8EFD8-F1
#
_entry.id   AF-A0A1F8EFD8-F1
#
_cell.length_a   1.000
_cell.length_b   1.000
_cell.length_c   1.000
_cell.angle_alpha   90.00
_cell.angle_beta   90.00
_cell.angle_gamma   90.00
#
_symmetry.space_group_name_H-M   'P 1'
#
loop_
_entity.id
_entity.type
_entity.pdbx_description
1 polymer ?
#
loop_
_entity_poly.entity_id
_entity_poly.type
_entity_poly.pdbx_seq_one_letter_code
_entity_poly.pdbx_strand_id
1 'polypeptide(L)'
;MMDREKRFEFHETNATLLWFLMDGLWMMGFKILPAIIAFPAVVIGCLILVYADKTPHLLAVIIAGSTWIFMDICWMIGENFEVRGMHLLSCIMFWTTFLCLAYSLIKSKNYRESAYETLSGFRRMKIKK
;
A
#
# COMPACT_ATOMS: atom_id res chain seq x y z
N MET A 1 21.91 -11.33 -1.88
CA MET A 1 20.64 -11.07 -1.15
C MET A 1 20.43 -9.59 -0.86
N MET A 2 21.46 -8.85 -0.43
CA MET A 2 21.39 -7.41 -0.13
C MET A 2 20.89 -6.48 -1.26
N ASP A 3 20.92 -6.89 -2.53
CA ASP A 3 20.42 -6.08 -3.67
C ASP A 3 18.89 -6.15 -3.85
N ARG A 4 18.24 -7.26 -3.44
CA ARG A 4 16.78 -7.42 -3.58
C ARG A 4 16.03 -6.66 -2.51
N GLU A 5 16.51 -6.73 -1.27
CA GLU A 5 15.95 -6.00 -0.12
C GLU A 5 16.03 -4.49 -0.33
N LYS A 6 17.17 -3.97 -0.81
CA LYS A 6 17.31 -2.54 -1.17
C LYS A 6 16.37 -2.11 -2.29
N ARG A 7 16.16 -2.94 -3.31
CA ARG A 7 15.19 -2.65 -4.38
C ARG A 7 13.76 -2.65 -3.85
N PHE A 8 13.42 -3.58 -2.95
CA PHE A 8 12.13 -3.61 -2.29
C PHE A 8 11.89 -2.32 -1.48
N GLU A 9 12.82 -1.95 -0.58
CA GLU A 9 12.72 -0.72 0.22
C GLU A 9 12.62 0.54 -0.66
N PHE A 10 13.36 0.57 -1.78
CA PHE A 10 13.30 1.67 -2.75
C PHE A 10 11.93 1.75 -3.45
N HIS A 11 11.38 0.63 -3.90
CA HIS A 11 10.07 0.60 -4.54
C HIS A 11 8.94 0.92 -3.55
N GLU A 12 8.99 0.40 -2.34
CA GLU A 12 8.07 0.73 -1.25
C GLU A 12 8.09 2.24 -0.96
N THR A 13 9.29 2.79 -0.79
CA THR A 13 9.51 4.23 -0.56
C THR A 13 8.88 5.08 -1.67
N ASN A 14 9.08 4.71 -2.93
CA ASN A 14 8.52 5.45 -4.06
C ASN A 14 7.00 5.28 -4.16
N ALA A 15 6.47 4.08 -3.92
CA ALA A 15 5.03 3.83 -3.92
C ALA A 15 4.33 4.69 -2.85
N THR A 16 4.85 4.72 -1.63
CA THR A 16 4.29 5.54 -0.55
C THR A 16 4.36 7.04 -0.87
N LEU A 17 5.46 7.50 -1.47
CA LEU A 17 5.59 8.91 -1.86
C LEU A 17 4.59 9.30 -2.96
N LEU A 18 4.44 8.47 -3.99
CA LEU A 18 3.49 8.71 -5.07
C LEU A 18 2.05 8.65 -4.55
N TRP A 19 1.74 7.69 -3.70
CA TRP A 19 0.44 7.60 -3.04
C TRP A 19 0.14 8.85 -2.22
N PHE A 20 1.07 9.29 -1.35
CA PHE A 20 0.87 10.49 -0.54
C PHE A 20 0.70 11.76 -1.39
N LEU A 21 1.47 11.90 -2.47
CA LEU A 21 1.34 13.04 -3.39
C LEU A 21 0.00 13.02 -4.13
N MET A 22 -0.42 11.84 -4.61
CA MET A 22 -1.72 11.64 -5.25
C MET A 22 -2.86 12.00 -4.29
N ASP A 23 -2.83 11.47 -3.08
CA ASP A 23 -3.88 11.67 -2.07
C ASP A 23 -3.98 13.15 -1.68
N GLY A 24 -2.83 13.81 -1.45
CA GLY A 24 -2.79 15.25 -1.18
C GLY A 24 -3.35 16.10 -2.33
N LEU A 25 -3.05 15.74 -3.58
CA LEU A 25 -3.59 16.44 -4.77
C LEU A 25 -5.10 16.22 -4.93
N TRP A 26 -5.58 15.02 -4.64
CA TRP A 26 -7.01 14.72 -4.63
C TRP A 26 -7.74 15.52 -3.54
N MET A 27 -7.21 15.55 -2.31
CA MET A 27 -7.77 16.34 -1.21
C MET A 27 -7.78 17.85 -1.48
N MET A 28 -6.84 18.36 -2.28
CA MET A 28 -6.84 19.75 -2.74
C MET A 28 -7.87 20.03 -3.86
N GLY A 29 -8.63 19.03 -4.30
CA GLY A 29 -9.69 19.15 -5.31
C GLY A 29 -9.22 18.99 -6.75
N PHE A 30 -7.96 18.61 -7.00
CA PHE A 30 -7.49 18.32 -8.36
C PHE A 30 -8.05 16.96 -8.82
N LYS A 31 -8.59 16.90 -10.05
CA LYS A 31 -9.18 15.65 -10.59
C LYS A 31 -8.21 14.85 -11.46
N ILE A 32 -7.55 15.53 -12.40
CA ILE A 32 -6.74 14.87 -13.45
C ILE A 32 -5.34 14.53 -12.94
N LEU A 33 -4.69 15.45 -12.25
CA LEU A 33 -3.31 15.29 -11.79
C LEU A 33 -3.12 14.07 -10.86
N PRO A 34 -3.97 13.83 -9.84
CA PRO A 34 -3.83 12.63 -9.03
C PRO A 34 -4.17 11.35 -9.82
N ALA A 35 -5.09 11.39 -10.79
CA ALA A 35 -5.34 10.25 -11.68
C ALA A 35 -4.11 9.87 -12.53
N ILE A 36 -3.31 10.86 -12.96
CA ILE A 36 -2.04 10.61 -13.67
C ILE A 36 -1.01 9.96 -12.74
N ILE A 37 -0.95 10.38 -11.47
CA ILE A 37 -0.01 9.85 -10.46
C ILE A 37 -0.43 8.46 -9.95
N ALA A 38 -1.73 8.15 -9.98
CA ALA A 38 -2.25 6.84 -9.62
C ALA A 38 -1.65 5.72 -10.49
N PHE A 39 -1.42 5.98 -11.79
CA PHE A 39 -0.85 4.99 -12.71
C PHE A 39 0.55 4.51 -12.30
N PRO A 40 1.57 5.37 -12.12
CA PRO A 40 2.86 4.92 -11.63
C PRO A 40 2.80 4.37 -10.21
N ALA A 41 1.89 4.84 -9.34
CA ALA A 41 1.71 4.25 -8.01
C ALA A 41 1.27 2.78 -8.08
N VAL A 42 0.32 2.44 -8.95
CA VAL A 42 -0.12 1.06 -9.21
C VAL A 42 1.02 0.21 -9.76
N VAL A 43 1.74 0.71 -10.77
CA VAL A 43 2.84 -0.04 -11.39
C VAL A 43 3.92 -0.38 -10.36
N ILE A 44 4.33 0.59 -9.54
CA ILE A 44 5.32 0.33 -8.49
C ILE A 44 4.75 -0.59 -7.41
N GLY A 45 3.48 -0.43 -7.02
CA GLY A 45 2.79 -1.35 -6.10
C GLY A 45 2.82 -2.81 -6.57
N CYS A 46 2.57 -3.06 -7.85
CA CYS A 46 2.68 -4.39 -8.44
C CYS A 46 4.12 -4.92 -8.44
N LEU A 47 5.12 -4.06 -8.66
CA LEU A 47 6.53 -4.46 -8.61
C LEU A 47 6.97 -4.88 -7.21
N ILE A 48 6.46 -4.23 -6.15
CA ILE A 48 6.74 -4.61 -4.75
C ILE A 48 6.36 -6.07 -4.49
N LEU A 49 5.22 -6.53 -5.01
CA LEU A 49 4.78 -7.93 -4.87
C LEU A 49 5.72 -8.94 -5.55
N VAL A 50 6.41 -8.54 -6.62
CA VAL A 50 7.39 -9.40 -7.32
C VAL A 50 8.67 -9.56 -6.51
N TYR A 51 9.06 -8.54 -5.75
CA TYR A 51 10.27 -8.53 -4.93
C TYR A 51 10.06 -8.95 -3.47
N ALA A 52 8.81 -9.09 -3.05
CA ALA A 52 8.40 -9.49 -1.70
C ALA A 52 9.00 -10.83 -1.27
N ASP A 53 9.37 -10.91 0.01
CA ASP A 53 9.79 -12.16 0.63
C ASP A 53 8.63 -13.14 0.80
N LYS A 54 8.94 -14.43 0.69
CA LYS A 54 7.95 -15.51 0.56
C LYS A 54 7.32 -15.95 1.88
N THR A 55 7.58 -15.29 3.01
CA THR A 55 6.94 -15.69 4.27
C THR A 55 5.48 -15.25 4.26
N PRO A 56 4.55 -16.11 4.69
CA PRO A 56 3.12 -15.86 4.50
C PRO A 56 2.58 -14.66 5.31
N HIS A 57 3.24 -14.27 6.41
CA HIS A 57 2.84 -13.11 7.20
C HIS A 57 3.33 -11.80 6.57
N LEU A 58 4.60 -11.72 6.13
CA LEU A 58 5.12 -10.55 5.42
C LEU A 58 4.38 -10.32 4.10
N LEU A 59 4.09 -11.40 3.36
CA LEU A 59 3.30 -11.30 2.14
C LEU A 59 1.90 -10.74 2.42
N ALA A 60 1.26 -11.10 3.55
CA ALA A 60 -0.03 -10.54 3.93
C ALA A 60 0.05 -9.05 4.24
N VAL A 61 1.13 -8.56 4.88
CA VAL A 61 1.35 -7.12 5.10
C VAL A 61 1.52 -6.37 3.78
N ILE A 62 2.29 -6.94 2.84
CA ILE A 62 2.56 -6.31 1.54
C ILE A 62 1.29 -6.28 0.68
N ILE A 63 0.50 -7.37 0.68
CA ILE A 63 -0.79 -7.41 0.01
C ILE A 63 -1.72 -6.36 0.65
N ALA A 64 -1.78 -6.27 1.97
CA ALA A 64 -2.59 -5.28 2.67
C ALA A 64 -2.22 -3.84 2.27
N GLY A 65 -0.93 -3.49 2.26
CA GLY A 65 -0.48 -2.17 1.81
C GLY A 65 -0.83 -1.90 0.33
N SER A 66 -0.68 -2.91 -0.53
CA SER A 66 -1.03 -2.79 -1.95
C SER A 66 -2.53 -2.61 -2.14
N THR A 67 -3.37 -3.41 -1.49
CA THR A 67 -4.83 -3.31 -1.58
C THR A 67 -5.35 -2.00 -0.98
N TRP A 68 -4.67 -1.45 0.03
CA TRP A 68 -4.98 -0.13 0.57
C TRP A 68 -4.76 0.97 -0.47
N ILE A 69 -3.57 1.01 -1.10
CA ILE A 69 -3.28 2.00 -2.14
C ILE A 69 -4.26 1.86 -3.31
N PHE A 70 -4.56 0.62 -3.72
CA PHE A 70 -5.54 0.35 -4.77
C PHE A 70 -6.95 0.80 -4.39
N MET A 71 -7.36 0.62 -3.12
CA MET A 71 -8.63 1.12 -2.60
C MET A 71 -8.71 2.64 -2.77
N ASP A 72 -7.69 3.38 -2.34
CA ASP A 72 -7.66 4.85 -2.42
C ASP A 72 -7.76 5.33 -3.87
N ILE A 73 -7.07 4.66 -4.79
CA ILE A 73 -7.14 4.95 -6.22
C ILE A 73 -8.56 4.70 -6.75
N CYS A 74 -9.16 3.56 -6.41
CA CYS A 74 -10.52 3.25 -6.83
C CYS A 74 -11.53 4.24 -6.25
N TRP A 75 -11.35 4.63 -4.98
CA TRP A 75 -12.19 5.62 -4.33
C TRP A 75 -12.11 6.97 -5.05
N MET A 76 -10.90 7.48 -5.24
CA MET A 76 -10.64 8.74 -5.93
C MET A 76 -11.23 8.74 -7.34
N ILE A 77 -11.03 7.67 -8.12
CA ILE A 77 -11.60 7.56 -9.48
C ILE A 77 -13.14 7.51 -9.40
N GLY A 78 -13.70 6.76 -8.45
CA GLY A 78 -15.14 6.69 -8.23
C GLY A 78 -15.76 8.05 -7.96
N GLU A 79 -15.11 8.87 -7.13
CA GLU A 79 -15.58 10.22 -6.81
C GLU A 79 -15.37 11.20 -7.96
N ASN A 80 -14.18 11.22 -8.58
CA ASN A 80 -13.85 12.20 -9.62
C ASN A 80 -14.64 12.01 -10.93
N PHE A 81 -14.99 10.77 -11.25
CA PHE A 81 -15.65 10.39 -12.50
C PHE A 81 -17.05 9.78 -12.30
N GLU A 82 -17.58 9.81 -11.08
CA GLU A 82 -18.92 9.31 -10.72
C GLU A 82 -19.16 7.83 -11.09
N VAL A 83 -18.10 7.02 -11.11
CA VAL A 83 -18.16 5.60 -11.50
C VAL A 83 -18.51 4.74 -10.29
N ARG A 84 -19.80 4.42 -10.13
CA ARG A 84 -20.30 3.57 -9.02
C ARG A 84 -19.58 2.23 -8.85
N GLY A 85 -19.13 1.61 -9.95
CA GLY A 85 -18.37 0.36 -9.90
C GLY A 85 -17.05 0.48 -9.14
N MET A 86 -16.41 1.65 -9.17
CA MET A 86 -15.13 1.87 -8.49
C MET A 86 -15.30 2.02 -6.97
N HIS A 87 -16.44 2.56 -6.51
CA HIS A 87 -16.76 2.57 -5.07
C HIS A 87 -17.03 1.16 -4.52
N LEU A 88 -17.67 0.28 -5.29
CA LEU A 88 -17.83 -1.10 -4.87
C LEU A 88 -16.47 -1.80 -4.75
N LEU A 89 -15.58 -1.56 -5.73
CA LEU A 89 -14.24 -2.12 -5.73
C LEU A 89 -13.40 -1.60 -4.55
N SER A 90 -13.49 -0.30 -4.21
CA SER A 90 -12.79 0.25 -3.03
C SER A 90 -13.27 -0.42 -1.74
N CYS A 91 -14.58 -0.61 -1.56
CA CYS A 91 -15.11 -1.33 -0.41
C CYS A 91 -14.57 -2.77 -0.30
N ILE A 92 -14.48 -3.51 -1.41
CA ILE A 92 -13.91 -4.87 -1.42
C ILE A 92 -12.42 -4.85 -1.04
N MET A 93 -11.67 -3.89 -1.56
CA MET A 93 -10.24 -3.74 -1.28
C MET A 93 -9.97 -3.30 0.17
N PHE A 94 -10.84 -2.48 0.75
CA PHE A 94 -10.82 -2.12 2.17
C PHE A 94 -10.89 -3.36 3.06
N TRP A 95 -11.91 -4.20 2.86
CA TRP A 95 -12.09 -5.42 3.64
C TRP A 95 -10.96 -6.41 3.44
N THR A 96 -10.46 -6.53 2.19
CA THR A 96 -9.31 -7.39 1.88
C THR A 96 -8.06 -6.93 2.65
N THR A 97 -7.80 -5.62 2.69
CA THR A 97 -6.71 -5.03 3.48
C THR A 97 -6.84 -5.41 4.94
N PHE A 98 -8.02 -5.21 5.53
CA PHE A 98 -8.25 -5.49 6.94
C PHE A 98 -8.08 -6.97 7.27
N LEU A 99 -8.58 -7.88 6.43
CA LEU A 99 -8.41 -9.32 6.59
C LEU A 99 -6.94 -9.74 6.51
N CYS A 100 -6.17 -9.18 5.57
CA CYS A 100 -4.74 -9.44 5.43
C CYS A 100 -3.94 -8.95 6.66
N LEU A 101 -4.26 -7.76 7.18
CA LEU A 101 -3.65 -7.26 8.41
C LEU A 101 -4.00 -8.13 9.63
N ALA A 102 -5.28 -8.51 9.77
CA ALA A 102 -5.71 -9.40 10.85
C ALA A 102 -5.00 -10.76 10.77
N TYR A 103 -4.88 -11.34 9.57
CA TYR A 103 -4.14 -12.58 9.34
C TYR A 103 -2.67 -12.47 9.73
N SER A 104 -2.00 -11.38 9.32
CA SER A 104 -0.60 -11.14 9.67
C SER A 104 -0.40 -11.08 11.19
N LEU A 105 -1.26 -10.34 11.90
CA LEU A 105 -1.19 -10.20 13.35
C LEU A 105 -1.40 -11.54 14.08
N ILE A 106 -2.39 -12.33 13.68
CA ILE A 106 -2.71 -13.62 14.31
C ILE A 106 -1.57 -14.63 14.12
N LYS A 107 -0.93 -14.64 12.94
CA LYS A 107 0.10 -15.61 12.59
C LYS A 107 1.49 -15.23 13.14
N SER A 108 1.66 -13.98 13.57
CA SER A 108 2.88 -13.53 14.22
C SER A 108 3.04 -14.19 15.59
N LYS A 109 4.19 -14.83 15.85
CA LYS A 109 4.52 -15.34 17.19
C LYS A 109 4.82 -14.21 18.18
N ASN A 110 5.21 -13.05 17.67
CA ASN A 110 5.43 -11.82 18.42
C ASN A 110 4.50 -10.72 17.88
N TYR A 111 3.34 -10.56 18.52
CA TYR A 111 2.37 -9.51 18.17
C TYR A 111 3.00 -8.12 18.10
N ARG A 112 3.91 -7.82 19.03
CA ARG A 112 4.67 -6.56 19.04
C ARG A 112 5.49 -6.37 17.78
N GLU A 113 6.19 -7.41 17.34
CA GLU A 113 7.09 -7.37 16.19
C GLU A 113 6.32 -7.23 14.88
N SER A 114 5.20 -7.95 14.70
CA SER A 114 4.35 -7.73 13.51
C SER A 114 3.56 -6.43 13.52
N ALA A 115 3.14 -5.92 14.68
CA ALA A 115 2.62 -4.56 14.77
C ALA A 115 3.71 -3.54 14.40
N TYR A 116 4.95 -3.76 14.86
CA TYR A 116 6.09 -2.94 14.46
C TYR A 116 6.41 -3.05 12.97
N GLU A 117 6.37 -4.22 12.35
CA GLU A 117 6.59 -4.40 10.91
C GLU A 117 5.49 -3.73 10.08
N THR A 118 4.23 -3.94 10.47
CA THR A 118 3.06 -3.30 9.85
C THR A 118 3.12 -1.78 9.94
N LEU A 119 3.52 -1.25 11.10
CA LEU A 119 3.71 0.19 11.31
C LEU A 119 5.06 0.69 10.81
N SER A 120 6.03 -0.17 10.53
CA SER A 120 7.36 0.22 10.04
C SER A 120 7.32 0.67 8.58
N GLY A 121 6.40 0.13 7.77
CA GLY A 121 6.09 0.69 6.45
C GLY A 121 5.61 2.14 6.51
N PHE A 122 4.98 2.54 7.63
CA PHE A 122 4.60 3.94 7.92
C PHE A 122 5.69 4.72 8.67
N ARG A 123 6.63 4.03 9.34
CA ARG A 123 7.67 4.62 10.18
C ARG A 123 9.01 4.56 9.46
N ARG A 124 9.22 5.46 8.49
CA ARG A 124 10.58 5.88 8.14
C ARG A 124 11.22 6.50 9.38
N MET A 125 11.99 5.72 10.12
CA MET A 125 13.22 6.07 10.83
C MET A 125 13.65 4.87 11.68
N LYS A 126 14.49 4.00 11.11
CA LYS A 126 15.41 3.19 11.91
C LYS A 126 16.43 4.16 12.51
N ILE A 127 16.30 4.47 13.80
CA ILE A 127 17.46 4.89 14.59
C ILE A 127 18.38 3.68 14.62
N LYS A 128 19.49 3.76 13.89
CA LYS A 128 20.61 2.82 14.05
C LYS A 128 21.07 2.91 15.51
N LYS A 129 21.25 1.74 16.13
CA LYS A 129 21.90 1.61 17.44
C LYS A 129 23.23 2.35 17.48
#